data_AF-A0A936NA93-F1
#
_entry.id   AF-A0A936NA93-F1
#
_cell.length_a   1.000
_cell.length_b   1.000
_cell.length_c   1.000
_cell.angle_alpha   90.00
_cell.angle_beta   90.00
_cell.angle_gamma   90.00
#
_symmetry.space_group_name_H-M   'P 1'
#
loop_
_entity.id
_entity.type
_entity.pdbx_description
1 polymer ?
#
loop_
_entity_poly.entity_id
_entity_poly.type
_entity_poly.pdbx_seq_one_letter_code
_entity_poly.pdbx_strand_id
1 'polypeptide(L)' 'MLGVSRPYLIGLLEENQISYRRVGNRRRIRLTDLLAYMREDDLRRAETVAELTAEAQRLNLDY' A
#
# COMPACT_ATOMS: atom_id res chain seq x y z
N MET A 1 -1.39 7.48 10.92
CA MET A 1 -1.00 7.95 9.58
C MET A 1 -0.56 6.74 8.75
N LEU A 2 -0.78 6.71 7.43
CA LEU A 2 -0.51 5.55 6.56
C LEU A 2 0.98 5.13 6.46
N GLY A 3 1.91 5.87 7.07
CA GLY A 3 3.34 5.54 7.00
C GLY A 3 4.01 5.75 5.64
N VAL A 4 3.31 6.37 4.68
CA VAL A 4 3.82 6.59 3.30
C VAL A 4 4.12 8.06 3.01
N SER A 5 4.94 8.29 1.99
CA SER A 5 5.25 9.63 1.50
C SER A 5 4.03 10.28 0.83
N ARG A 6 3.98 11.62 0.85
CA ARG A 6 2.92 12.39 0.16
C ARG A 6 2.89 12.14 -1.36
N PRO A 7 4.02 12.12 -2.09
CA PRO A 7 4.01 11.81 -3.52
C PRO A 7 3.40 10.45 -3.83
N TYR A 8 3.75 9.43 -3.03
CA TYR A 8 3.17 8.09 -3.19
C TYR A 8 1.65 8.10 -3.00
N LEU A 9 1.16 8.73 -1.92
CA LEU A 9 -0.29 8.85 -1.72
C LEU A 9 -0.97 9.57 -2.88
N ILE A 10 -0.36 10.60 -3.46
CA ILE A 10 -0.93 11.32 -4.61
C ILE A 10 -1.02 10.39 -5.84
N GLY A 11 0.00 9.58 -6.11
CA GLY A 11 -0.03 8.59 -7.19
C GLY A 11 -1.22 7.63 -7.06
N LEU A 12 -1.43 7.08 -5.85
CA LEU A 12 -2.58 6.21 -5.57
C LEU A 12 -3.93 6.90 -5.84
N LEU A 13 -4.04 8.20 -5.55
CA LEU A 13 -5.25 8.96 -5.83
C LEU A 13 -5.43 9.16 -7.34
N GLU A 14 -4.36 9.52 -8.06
CA GLU A 14 -4.39 9.76 -9.51
C GLU A 14 -4.66 8.47 -10.30
N GLU A 15 -4.21 7.33 -9.80
CA GLU A 15 -4.49 5.99 -10.32
C GLU A 15 -5.88 5.45 -9.93
N ASN A 16 -6.67 6.22 -9.17
CA ASN A 16 -7.97 5.81 -8.62
C ASN A 16 -7.94 4.56 -7.72
N GLN A 17 -6.78 4.21 -7.18
CA GLN A 17 -6.63 3.13 -6.20
C GLN A 17 -7.34 3.44 -4.88
N ILE A 18 -7.43 4.74 -4.53
CA ILE A 18 -8.18 5.20 -3.37
C ILE A 18 -9.12 6.32 -3.81
N SER A 19 -10.41 6.14 -3.50
CA SER A 19 -11.43 7.14 -3.78
C SER A 19 -11.16 8.44 -3.01
N TYR A 20 -11.19 9.57 -3.72
CA TYR A 20 -11.06 10.89 -3.11
C TYR A 20 -12.00 11.90 -3.76
N ARG A 21 -12.20 13.02 -3.07
CA ARG A 21 -12.87 14.19 -3.63
C ARG A 21 -12.00 15.42 -3.47
N ARG A 22 -12.12 16.36 -4.41
CA ARG A 22 -11.52 17.68 -4.28
C ARG A 22 -12.41 18.60 -3.47
N VAL A 23 -11.82 19.28 -2.49
CA VAL A 23 -12.45 20.37 -1.73
C VAL A 23 -11.49 21.55 -1.80
N GLY A 24 -11.77 22.48 -2.72
CA GLY A 24 -10.82 23.52 -3.12
C GLY A 24 -9.52 22.90 -3.62
N ASN A 25 -8.40 23.26 -2.97
CA ASN A 25 -7.05 22.77 -3.30
C ASN A 25 -6.65 21.49 -2.54
N ARG A 26 -7.54 20.94 -1.69
CA ARG A 26 -7.25 19.74 -0.90
C ARG A 26 -7.93 18.52 -1.50
N ARG A 27 -7.20 17.39 -1.54
CA ARG A 27 -7.78 16.06 -1.77
C ARG A 27 -8.24 15.52 -0.41
N ARG A 28 -9.54 15.23 -0.28
CA ARG A 28 -10.12 14.61 0.91
C ARG A 28 -10.48 13.17 0.60
N ILE A 29 -10.08 12.27 1.50
CA ILE A 29 -10.32 10.83 1.42
C ILE A 29 -11.27 10.48 2.57
N ARG A 30 -12.23 9.59 2.32
CA ARG A 30 -13.03 9.05 3.42
C ARG A 30 -12.18 8.09 4.23
N LEU A 31 -12.31 8.15 5.56
CA LEU A 31 -11.54 7.26 6.43
C LEU A 31 -11.80 5.78 6.11
N THR A 32 -13.03 5.43 5.74
CA THR A 32 -13.42 4.07 5.34
C THR A 32 -12.60 3.56 4.15
N ASP A 33 -12.49 4.38 3.11
CA ASP A 33 -11.82 4.03 1.85
C ASP A 33 -10.31 3.92 2.10
N LEU A 34 -9.79 4.80 2.97
CA LEU A 34 -8.40 4.77 3.40
C LEU A 34 -8.05 3.49 4.18
N LEU A 35 -8.92 3.08 5.11
CA LEU A 35 -8.73 1.87 5.90
C LEU A 35 -8.91 0.60 5.06
N ALA A 36 -9.81 0.61 4.08
CA ALA A 36 -9.98 -0.50 3.14
C ALA A 36 -8.69 -0.73 2.34
N TYR A 37 -8.15 0.33 1.73
CA TYR A 37 -6.89 0.25 1.01
C TYR A 37 -5.74 -0.25 1.90
N MET A 38 -5.61 0.27 3.12
CA MET A 38 -4.54 -0.14 4.05
C MET A 38 -4.59 -1.65 4.34
N ARG A 39 -5.78 -2.21 4.58
CA ARG A 39 -5.94 -3.65 4.83
C ARG A 39 -5.54 -4.48 3.61
N GLU A 40 -5.97 -4.08 2.42
CA GLU A 40 -5.59 -4.79 1.19
C GLU A 40 -4.09 -4.70 0.91
N ASP A 41 -3.49 -3.55 1.18
CA ASP A 41 -2.06 -3.33 1.01
C ASP A 41 -1.21 -4.13 1.99
N ASP A 42 -1.64 -4.21 3.26
CA ASP A 42 -0.99 -5.03 4.27
C ASP A 42 -1.03 -6.52 3.91
N LEU A 43 -2.16 -7.00 3.36
CA LEU A 43 -2.28 -8.37 2.86
C LEU A 43 -1.31 -8.64 1.70
N ARG A 44 -1.26 -7.76 0.70
CA ARG A 44 -0.31 -7.88 -0.43
C ARG A 44 1.14 -7.87 0.04
N ARG A 45 1.49 -7.01 0.98
CA ARG A 45 2.84 -6.93 1.54
C ARG A 45 3.23 -8.21 2.29
N ALA A 46 2.30 -8.79 3.04
CA ALA A 46 2.55 -10.05 3.75
C ALA A 46 2.86 -11.19 2.77
N GLU A 47 2.15 -11.27 1.65
CA GLU A 47 2.43 -12.24 0.58
C GLU A 47 3.84 -12.05 -0.01
N THR A 48 4.20 -10.81 -0.37
CA THR A 48 5.54 -10.52 -0.93
C THR A 48 6.67 -10.83 0.06
N VAL A 49 6.50 -10.56 1.35
CA VAL A 49 7.50 -10.90 2.37
C VAL A 49 7.64 -12.42 2.52
N ALA A 50 6.55 -13.18 2.42
CA ALA A 50 6.60 -14.64 2.46
C ALA A 50 7.37 -15.21 1.26
N GLU A 51 7.16 -14.66 0.06
CA GLU A 51 7.89 -15.05 -1.16
C GLU A 51 9.39 -14.75 -1.05
N LEU A 52 9.77 -13.54 -0.59
CA LEU A 52 11.16 -13.16 -0.37
C LEU A 52 11.83 -14.06 0.68
N THR A 53 11.11 -14.43 1.74
CA THR A 53 11.63 -15.32 2.77
C THR A 53 11.84 -16.75 2.24
N ALA A 54 10.90 -17.25 1.43
CA ALA A 54 11.02 -18.55 0.79
C ALA A 54 12.17 -18.62 -0.23
N GLU A 55 12.41 -17.54 -0.98
CA GLU A 55 13.55 -17.40 -1.88
C GLU A 55 14.87 -17.33 -1.10
N ALA A 56 14.92 -16.50 -0.05
CA ALA A 56 16.10 -16.38 0.81
C ALA A 56 16.42 -17.68 1.56
N GLN A 57 15.41 -18.46 1.98
CA GLN A 57 15.61 -19.80 2.53
C GLN A 57 16.17 -20.76 1.49
N ARG A 58 15.64 -20.80 0.27
CA ARG A 58 16.21 -21.62 -0.82
C ARG A 58 17.69 -21.26 -1.07
N LEU A 59 18.01 -19.98 -1.15
CA LEU A 59 19.37 -19.51 -1.40
C LEU A 59 20.34 -19.73 -0.20
N ASN A 60 19.82 -19.89 1.03
CA ASN A 60 20.61 -20.21 2.23
C ASN A 60 20.58 -21.69 2.63
N LEU A 61 19.86 -22.57 1.90
CA LEU A 61 19.73 -24.01 2.20
C LEU A 61 20.56 -24.92 1.29
N ASP A 62 21.34 -24.35 0.37
CA ASP A 62 22.18 -25.10 -0.58
C ASP A 62 23.67 -25.21 -0.17
N TYR A 63 24.01 -25.08 1.12
CA TYR A 63 25.35 -25.38 1.66
C TYR A 63 25.31 -26.19 2.96
#